data_AF-A0A7S3RGW3-F1
#
_entry.id   AF-A0A7S3RGW3-F1
#
_cell.length_a   1.000
_cell.length_b   1.000
_cell.length_c   1.000
_cell.angle_alpha   90.00
_cell.angle_beta   90.00
_cell.angle_gamma   90.00
#
_symmetry.space_group_name_H-M   'P 1'
#
loop_
_entity.id
_entity.type
_entity.pdbx_description
1 polymer ?
#
loop_
_entity_poly.entity_id
_entity_poly.type
_entity_poly.pdbx_seq_one_letter_code
_entity_poly.pdbx_strand_id
1 'polypeptide(L)'
;GGGGGGGGQSGGAAGCLLLCDLQQRAVDATRRRLEALPSSGLLELDFRCGDHAALLEGLAAGSADLVVFNLGYLPGGDKSIVTTAEGTVRAMSAAEVAVAPGGCVSVALYPGHEEGSREAEAVLEHAARLPQGGWSVLSSQWVNQRSKRSGSPAPSLLLLQRMH
;
A
#
# COMPACT_ATOMS: atom_id res chain seq x y z
N GLY A 1 12.10 41.02 33.87
CA GLY A 1 11.29 41.47 32.72
C GLY A 1 11.56 40.50 31.59
N GLY A 2 10.52 39.82 31.11
CA GLY A 2 10.63 38.72 30.15
C GLY A 2 10.96 39.17 28.72
N GLY A 3 11.55 38.26 27.96
CA GLY A 3 11.60 38.28 26.50
C GLY A 3 11.08 36.93 26.00
N GLY A 4 9.91 36.96 25.37
CA GLY A 4 9.09 35.79 25.06
C GLY A 4 9.67 34.85 24.01
N GLY A 5 9.33 33.57 24.17
CA GLY A 5 9.59 32.52 23.20
C GLY A 5 8.78 32.74 21.93
N GLY A 6 9.49 32.81 20.80
CA GLY A 6 8.92 32.59 19.48
C GLY A 6 8.78 31.09 19.24
N GLY A 7 7.73 30.48 19.80
CA GLY A 7 7.28 29.15 19.40
C GLY A 7 6.69 29.26 18.00
N GLY A 8 7.50 29.01 16.98
CA GLY A 8 7.03 28.82 15.61
C GLY A 8 6.10 27.62 15.58
N GLN A 9 4.78 27.87 15.54
CA GLN A 9 3.82 26.86 15.14
C GLN A 9 4.03 26.62 13.65
N SER A 10 4.79 25.58 13.30
CA SER A 10 4.72 25.00 11.96
C SER A 10 3.32 24.43 11.82
N GLY A 11 2.42 25.16 11.15
CA GLY A 11 1.17 24.61 10.66
C GLY A 11 1.51 23.48 9.69
N GLY A 12 1.59 22.25 10.18
CA GLY A 12 1.75 21.07 9.35
C GLY A 12 0.59 21.04 8.37
N ALA A 13 0.89 20.88 7.08
CA ALA A 13 -0.14 20.60 6.10
C ALA A 13 -0.96 19.39 6.59
N ALA A 14 -2.29 19.47 6.48
CA ALA A 14 -3.14 18.32 6.78
C ALA A 14 -2.65 17.14 5.93
N GLY A 15 -2.44 15.98 6.54
CA GLY A 15 -2.13 14.77 5.79
C GLY A 15 -3.31 14.39 4.92
N CYS A 16 -3.08 13.57 3.90
CA CYS A 16 -4.16 12.98 3.11
C CYS A 16 -4.01 11.46 3.11
N LEU A 17 -5.13 10.75 3.32
CA LEU A 17 -5.22 9.31 3.12
C LEU A 17 -6.16 9.06 1.95
N LEU A 18 -5.59 8.54 0.87
CA LEU A 18 -6.33 8.08 -0.29
C LEU A 18 -6.47 6.56 -0.21
N LEU A 19 -7.72 6.08 -0.22
CA LEU A 19 -8.06 4.68 -0.24
C LEU A 19 -8.71 4.26 -1.56
N CYS A 20 -8.31 3.11 -2.08
CA CYS A 20 -8.86 2.52 -3.30
C CYS A 20 -9.20 1.05 -3.13
N ASP A 21 -10.33 0.62 -3.68
CA ASP A 21 -10.68 -0.79 -3.83
C ASP A 21 -11.56 -0.96 -5.08
N LEU A 22 -11.44 -2.09 -5.79
CA LEU A 22 -12.30 -2.42 -6.94
C LEU A 22 -13.78 -2.58 -6.52
N GLN A 23 -14.03 -2.84 -5.24
CA GLN A 23 -15.35 -3.18 -4.73
C GLN A 23 -15.93 -2.03 -3.90
N GLN A 24 -17.04 -1.45 -4.35
CA GLN A 24 -17.72 -0.36 -3.63
C GLN A 24 -18.03 -0.70 -2.18
N ARG A 25 -18.42 -1.95 -1.90
CA ARG A 25 -18.68 -2.42 -0.53
C ARG A 25 -17.46 -2.32 0.40
N ALA A 26 -16.25 -2.51 -0.11
CA ALA A 26 -15.02 -2.44 0.66
C ALA A 26 -14.67 -0.98 0.98
N VAL A 27 -14.87 -0.10 -0.01
CA VAL A 27 -14.78 1.35 0.15
C VAL A 27 -15.76 1.83 1.22
N ASP A 28 -17.04 1.46 1.11
CA ASP A 28 -18.08 1.87 2.07
C ASP A 28 -17.82 1.31 3.47
N ALA A 29 -17.37 0.06 3.58
CA ALA A 29 -17.02 -0.55 4.85
C ALA A 29 -15.84 0.18 5.51
N THR A 30 -14.85 0.59 4.73
CA THR A 30 -13.70 1.32 5.26
C THR A 30 -14.05 2.75 5.64
N ARG A 31 -14.85 3.44 4.83
CA ARG A 31 -15.39 4.76 5.16
C ARG A 31 -16.10 4.74 6.52
N ARG A 32 -17.05 3.82 6.71
CA ARG A 32 -17.76 3.68 8.00
C ARG A 32 -16.82 3.42 9.18
N ARG A 33 -15.77 2.62 8.99
CA ARG A 33 -14.80 2.34 10.06
C ARG A 33 -13.98 3.59 10.41
N LEU A 34 -13.51 4.33 9.42
CA LEU A 34 -12.69 5.53 9.65
C LEU A 34 -13.51 6.68 10.24
N GLU A 35 -14.75 6.88 9.77
CA GLU A 35 -15.67 7.89 10.32
C GLU A 35 -16.10 7.59 11.76
N ALA A 36 -16.06 6.32 12.19
CA ALA A 36 -16.35 5.92 13.57
C ALA A 36 -15.16 6.12 14.52
N LEU A 37 -13.95 6.41 14.01
CA LEU A 37 -12.79 6.69 14.85
C LEU A 37 -12.83 8.13 15.38
N PRO A 38 -12.32 8.38 16.59
CA PRO A 38 -12.09 9.75 17.06
C PRO A 38 -11.11 10.46 16.11
N SER A 39 -11.57 11.50 15.42
CA SER A 39 -10.72 12.24 14.48
C SER A 39 -10.02 13.39 15.18
N SER A 40 -8.73 13.59 14.87
CA SER A 40 -7.98 14.79 15.24
C SER A 40 -8.20 15.95 14.26
N GLY A 41 -8.92 15.71 13.15
CA GLY A 41 -9.10 16.68 12.06
C GLY A 41 -7.84 16.89 11.20
N LEU A 42 -6.79 16.09 11.39
CA LEU A 42 -5.48 16.27 10.76
C LEU A 42 -5.30 15.51 9.45
N LEU A 43 -6.29 14.72 9.03
CA LEU A 43 -6.22 13.84 7.86
C LEU A 43 -7.43 14.05 6.96
N GLU A 44 -7.21 14.49 5.73
CA GLU A 44 -8.20 14.46 4.68
C GLU A 44 -8.35 13.02 4.17
N LEU A 45 -9.60 12.57 3.98
CA LEU A 45 -9.90 11.21 3.53
C LEU A 45 -10.48 11.26 2.12
N ASP A 46 -9.81 10.63 1.16
CA ASP A 46 -10.31 10.42 -0.20
C ASP A 46 -10.56 8.93 -0.43
N PHE A 47 -11.76 8.58 -0.91
CA PHE A 47 -12.21 7.21 -1.11
C PHE A 47 -12.59 6.99 -2.57
N ARG A 48 -11.90 6.07 -3.25
CA ARG A 48 -12.12 5.75 -4.66
C ARG A 48 -12.53 4.28 -4.81
N CYS A 49 -13.60 4.05 -5.57
CA CYS A 49 -13.94 2.71 -6.03
C CYS A 49 -13.39 2.55 -7.45
N GLY A 50 -12.41 1.68 -7.64
CA GLY A 50 -11.76 1.53 -8.93
C GLY A 50 -10.47 0.72 -8.89
N ASP A 51 -9.80 0.69 -10.04
CA ASP A 51 -8.52 0.04 -10.20
C ASP A 51 -7.40 0.88 -9.56
N HIS A 52 -6.58 0.23 -8.73
CA HIS A 52 -5.54 0.92 -7.99
C HIS A 52 -4.36 1.34 -8.89
N ALA A 53 -4.11 0.66 -10.01
CA ALA A 53 -3.06 1.06 -10.95
C ALA A 53 -3.45 2.37 -11.65
N ALA A 54 -4.68 2.43 -12.20
CA ALA A 54 -5.21 3.64 -12.84
C ALA A 54 -5.23 4.85 -11.89
N LEU A 55 -5.53 4.62 -10.61
CA LEU A 55 -5.47 5.66 -9.59
C LEU A 55 -4.04 6.16 -9.37
N LEU A 56 -3.08 5.25 -9.13
CA LEU A 56 -1.69 5.60 -8.85
C LEU A 56 -1.03 6.31 -10.04
N GLU A 57 -1.37 5.92 -11.28
CA GLU A 57 -0.93 6.59 -12.50
C GLU A 57 -1.42 8.04 -12.61
N GLY A 58 -2.53 8.39 -11.95
CA GLY A 58 -3.07 9.74 -11.88
C GLY A 58 -2.43 10.63 -10.80
N LEU A 59 -1.59 10.07 -9.94
CA LEU A 59 -0.91 10.83 -8.88
C LEU A 59 0.30 11.60 -9.42
N ALA A 60 0.57 12.75 -8.80
CA ALA A 60 1.78 13.50 -9.11
C ALA A 60 3.02 12.74 -8.61
N ALA A 61 4.12 12.84 -9.36
CA ALA A 61 5.38 12.22 -8.95
C ALA A 61 5.85 12.78 -7.60
N GLY A 62 6.24 11.90 -6.69
CA GLY A 62 6.68 12.27 -5.34
C GLY A 62 5.60 12.88 -4.44
N SER A 63 4.31 12.67 -4.73
CA SER A 63 3.21 13.18 -3.91
C SER A 63 2.79 12.26 -2.75
N ALA A 64 3.34 11.05 -2.65
CA ALA A 64 3.00 10.08 -1.62
C ALA A 64 4.18 9.78 -0.70
N ASP A 65 3.97 9.86 0.62
CA ASP A 65 4.97 9.41 1.60
C ASP A 65 4.99 7.87 1.73
N LEU A 66 3.83 7.25 1.56
CA LEU A 66 3.63 5.82 1.73
C LEU A 66 2.53 5.31 0.79
N VAL A 67 2.82 4.22 0.07
CA VAL A 67 1.81 3.43 -0.63
C VAL A 67 1.72 2.06 0.01
N VAL A 68 0.51 1.59 0.32
CA VAL A 68 0.28 0.29 0.95
C VAL A 68 -0.61 -0.57 0.06
N PHE A 69 -0.08 -1.71 -0.33
CA PHE A 69 -0.79 -2.77 -1.03
C PHE A 69 -1.11 -3.90 -0.07
N ASN A 70 -2.36 -4.34 -0.09
CA ASN A 70 -2.81 -5.53 0.61
C ASN A 70 -3.47 -6.47 -0.41
N LEU A 71 -2.68 -7.37 -0.98
CA LEU A 71 -3.08 -8.12 -2.16
C LEU A 71 -4.06 -9.26 -1.85
N GLY A 72 -4.66 -9.82 -2.90
CA GLY A 72 -5.62 -10.92 -2.81
C GLY A 72 -7.08 -10.44 -2.89
N TYR A 73 -7.98 -11.17 -2.22
CA TYR A 73 -9.43 -10.92 -2.26
C TYR A 73 -9.95 -10.37 -0.93
N LEU A 74 -11.06 -9.64 -0.99
CA LEU A 74 -11.76 -9.16 0.21
C LEU A 74 -12.27 -10.36 1.05
N PRO A 75 -11.93 -10.46 2.35
CA PRO A 75 -12.46 -11.52 3.22
C PRO A 75 -13.99 -11.49 3.31
N GLY A 76 -14.63 -12.65 3.13
CA GLY A 76 -16.10 -12.75 3.08
C GLY A 76 -16.72 -12.17 1.81
N GLY A 77 -15.89 -11.79 0.84
CA GLY A 77 -16.30 -11.23 -0.42
C GLY A 77 -16.45 -12.22 -1.58
N ASP A 78 -16.97 -11.74 -2.72
CA ASP A 78 -16.77 -12.38 -4.01
C ASP A 78 -15.26 -12.54 -4.31
N LYS A 79 -14.83 -13.81 -4.39
CA LYS A 79 -13.43 -14.21 -4.61
C LYS A 79 -13.03 -14.19 -6.09
N SER A 80 -13.98 -13.98 -7.01
CA SER A 80 -13.67 -13.77 -8.43
C SER A 80 -13.02 -12.40 -8.68
N ILE A 81 -13.24 -11.45 -7.76
CA ILE A 81 -12.59 -10.15 -7.77
C ILE A 81 -11.34 -10.26 -6.91
N VAL A 82 -10.21 -10.43 -7.59
CA VAL A 82 -8.88 -10.61 -7.02
C VAL A 82 -7.90 -9.73 -7.77
N THR A 83 -6.86 -9.25 -7.09
CA THR A 83 -5.72 -8.63 -7.76
C THR A 83 -5.03 -9.64 -8.69
N THR A 84 -4.49 -9.16 -9.80
CA THR A 84 -3.81 -10.00 -10.79
C THR A 84 -2.34 -9.63 -10.82
N ALA A 85 -1.47 -10.60 -11.15
CA ALA A 85 -0.04 -10.35 -11.27
C ALA A 85 0.29 -9.14 -12.17
N GLU A 86 -0.38 -9.03 -13.32
CA GLU A 86 -0.19 -7.92 -14.27
C GLU A 86 -0.66 -6.57 -13.70
N GLY A 87 -1.88 -6.53 -13.15
CA GLY A 87 -2.43 -5.31 -12.57
C GLY A 87 -1.60 -4.79 -11.39
N THR A 88 -1.12 -5.71 -10.54
CA THR A 88 -0.29 -5.38 -9.38
C THR A 88 1.09 -4.86 -9.79
N VAL A 89 1.76 -5.47 -10.77
CA VAL A 89 3.07 -4.98 -11.26
C VAL A 89 2.94 -3.60 -11.91
N ARG A 90 1.86 -3.37 -12.67
CA ARG A 90 1.55 -2.04 -13.22
C ARG A 90 1.37 -1.01 -12.11
N ALA A 91 0.63 -1.36 -11.06
CA ALA A 91 0.42 -0.49 -9.91
C ALA A 91 1.70 -0.20 -9.13
N MET A 92 2.55 -1.19 -8.93
CA MET A 92 3.85 -1.00 -8.29
C MET A 92 4.72 -0.01 -9.06
N SER A 93 4.75 -0.15 -10.39
CA SER A 93 5.50 0.78 -11.26
C SER A 93 4.98 2.23 -11.11
N ALA A 94 3.66 2.41 -10.99
CA ALA A 94 3.07 3.73 -10.74
C ALA A 94 3.37 4.24 -9.32
N ALA A 95 3.32 3.37 -8.32
CA ALA A 95 3.66 3.71 -6.93
C ALA A 95 5.11 4.18 -6.81
N GLU A 96 6.05 3.55 -7.51
CA GLU A 96 7.46 3.95 -7.52
C GLU A 96 7.67 5.40 -7.99
N VAL A 97 6.84 5.86 -8.94
CA VAL A 97 6.85 7.25 -9.42
C VAL A 97 6.19 8.19 -8.40
N ALA A 98 5.04 7.77 -7.85
CA ALA A 98 4.24 8.58 -6.91
C ALA A 98 4.94 8.77 -5.55
N VAL A 99 5.75 7.82 -5.10
CA VAL A 99 6.40 7.87 -3.77
C VAL A 99 7.51 8.91 -3.74
N ALA A 100 7.52 9.79 -2.75
CA ALA A 100 8.56 10.80 -2.54
C ALA A 100 9.93 10.19 -2.18
N PRO A 101 11.06 10.86 -2.47
CA PRO A 101 12.36 10.45 -1.93
C PRO A 101 12.31 10.32 -0.41
N GLY A 102 12.78 9.18 0.13
CA GLY A 102 12.64 8.83 1.55
C GLY A 102 11.32 8.12 1.93
N GLY A 103 10.34 8.10 1.03
CA GLY A 103 9.07 7.39 1.20
C GLY A 103 9.15 5.89 0.91
N CYS A 104 8.03 5.18 1.12
CA CYS A 104 7.99 3.72 1.05
C CYS A 104 6.80 3.16 0.25
N VAL A 105 6.98 1.94 -0.28
CA VAL A 105 5.91 1.06 -0.75
C VAL A 105 5.92 -0.20 0.12
N SER A 106 4.77 -0.55 0.68
CA SER A 106 4.57 -1.78 1.45
C SER A 106 3.62 -2.70 0.69
N VAL A 107 3.98 -3.98 0.55
CA VAL A 107 3.17 -4.98 -0.14
C VAL A 107 3.02 -6.22 0.72
N ALA A 108 1.79 -6.48 1.19
CA ALA A 108 1.44 -7.75 1.83
C ALA A 108 1.06 -8.78 0.77
N LEU A 109 1.78 -9.91 0.76
CA LEU A 109 1.64 -10.99 -0.23
C LEU A 109 0.93 -12.20 0.38
N TYR A 110 -0.05 -12.75 -0.35
CA TYR A 110 -0.87 -13.87 0.11
C TYR A 110 -0.82 -15.05 -0.88
N PRO A 111 0.20 -15.92 -0.84
CA PRO A 111 0.37 -17.04 -1.80
C PRO A 111 -0.58 -18.22 -1.55
N GLY A 112 -1.69 -18.01 -0.86
CA GLY A 112 -2.59 -19.06 -0.39
C GLY A 112 -3.44 -19.74 -1.46
N HIS A 113 -3.39 -19.24 -2.69
CA HIS A 113 -4.07 -19.76 -3.87
C HIS A 113 -3.17 -19.59 -5.10
N GLU A 114 -3.57 -20.20 -6.23
CA GLU A 114 -2.80 -20.17 -7.48
C GLU A 114 -2.46 -18.75 -7.93
N GLU A 115 -3.48 -17.89 -8.08
CA GLU A 115 -3.23 -16.50 -8.49
C GLU A 115 -2.38 -15.72 -7.48
N GLY A 116 -2.57 -15.95 -6.17
CA GLY A 116 -1.78 -15.26 -5.14
C GLY A 116 -0.33 -15.71 -5.13
N SER A 117 -0.05 -16.95 -5.55
CA SER A 117 1.32 -17.44 -5.75
C SER A 117 1.97 -16.76 -6.96
N ARG A 118 1.25 -16.70 -8.10
CA ARG A 118 1.72 -16.02 -9.32
C ARG A 118 1.97 -14.53 -9.08
N GLU A 119 1.07 -13.89 -8.36
CA GLU A 119 1.18 -12.48 -7.99
C GLU A 119 2.38 -12.23 -7.07
N ALA A 120 2.58 -13.06 -6.05
CA ALA A 120 3.74 -12.95 -5.17
C ALA A 120 5.07 -13.13 -5.93
N GLU A 121 5.14 -14.08 -6.85
CA GLU A 121 6.31 -14.29 -7.72
C GLU A 121 6.57 -13.06 -8.60
N ALA A 122 5.56 -12.57 -9.32
CA ALA A 122 5.69 -11.41 -10.19
C ALA A 122 6.12 -10.13 -9.43
N VAL A 123 5.56 -9.91 -8.24
CA VAL A 123 5.93 -8.78 -7.37
C VAL A 123 7.39 -8.88 -6.91
N LEU A 124 7.82 -10.06 -6.47
CA LEU A 124 9.20 -10.28 -6.02
C LEU A 124 10.20 -10.13 -7.17
N GLU A 125 9.88 -10.67 -8.35
CA GLU A 125 10.70 -10.50 -9.56
C GLU A 125 10.79 -9.04 -9.99
N HIS A 126 9.68 -8.31 -9.94
CA HIS A 126 9.66 -6.88 -10.24
C HIS A 126 10.54 -6.08 -9.28
N ALA A 127 10.35 -6.26 -7.98
CA ALA A 127 11.12 -5.54 -6.98
C ALA A 127 12.62 -5.87 -7.02
N ALA A 128 12.99 -7.11 -7.37
CA ALA A 128 14.38 -7.53 -7.51
C ALA A 128 15.11 -6.83 -8.68
N ARG A 129 14.39 -6.26 -9.65
CA ARG A 129 14.98 -5.51 -10.78
C ARG A 129 15.21 -4.04 -10.48
N LEU A 130 14.75 -3.54 -9.32
CA LEU A 130 14.90 -2.14 -8.97
C LEU A 130 16.38 -1.77 -8.80
N PRO A 131 16.82 -0.59 -9.28
CA PRO A 131 18.20 -0.17 -9.17
C PRO A 131 18.54 0.09 -7.70
N GLN A 132 19.53 -0.64 -7.17
CA GLN A 132 19.98 -0.54 -5.78
C GLN A 132 20.35 0.90 -5.35
N GLY A 133 20.81 1.74 -6.29
CA GLY A 133 21.13 3.14 -6.02
C GLY A 133 19.90 4.03 -5.76
N GLY A 134 18.70 3.61 -6.21
CA GLY A 134 17.45 4.34 -6.03
C GLY A 134 16.49 3.70 -5.04
N TRP A 135 16.65 2.41 -4.73
CA TRP A 135 15.72 1.64 -3.91
C TRP A 135 16.42 0.67 -2.96
N SER A 136 15.97 0.63 -1.71
CA SER A 136 16.20 -0.49 -0.80
C SER A 136 14.98 -1.41 -0.81
N VAL A 137 15.19 -2.71 -0.95
CA VAL A 137 14.11 -3.71 -0.98
C VAL A 137 14.34 -4.76 0.11
N LEU A 138 13.35 -4.95 0.99
CA LEU A 138 13.35 -5.95 2.05
C LEU A 138 12.17 -6.91 1.88
N SER A 139 12.45 -8.20 1.79
CA SER A 139 11.45 -9.26 1.85
C SER A 139 11.49 -9.93 3.22
N SER A 140 10.38 -9.88 3.96
CA SER A 140 10.20 -10.52 5.25
C SER A 140 9.23 -11.68 5.13
N GLN A 141 9.70 -12.88 5.46
CA GLN A 141 8.96 -14.14 5.27
C GLN A 141 9.05 -15.02 6.50
N TRP A 142 7.97 -15.72 6.79
CA TRP A 142 7.98 -16.77 7.80
C TRP A 142 8.59 -18.05 7.21
N VAL A 143 9.72 -18.49 7.76
CA VAL A 143 10.45 -19.67 7.25
C VAL A 143 9.89 -21.01 7.74
N ASN A 144 9.11 -21.01 8.82
CA ASN A 144 8.56 -22.23 9.43
C ASN A 144 7.03 -22.22 9.57
N GLN A 145 6.33 -21.18 9.09
CA GLN A 145 4.88 -21.07 9.19
C GLN A 145 4.22 -21.44 7.86
N ARG A 146 3.14 -22.22 7.95
CA ARG A 146 2.30 -22.61 6.81
C ARG A 146 0.83 -22.55 7.18
N SER A 147 -0.02 -22.30 6.18
CA SER A 147 -1.47 -22.37 6.33
C SER A 147 -1.88 -23.76 6.80
N LYS A 148 -2.57 -23.85 7.94
CA LYS A 148 -3.11 -25.13 8.44
C LYS A 148 -4.17 -25.74 7.52
N ARG A 149 -4.79 -24.92 6.66
CA ARG A 149 -5.87 -25.36 5.76
C ARG A 149 -5.35 -25.86 4.41
N SER A 150 -4.40 -25.14 3.81
CA SER A 150 -3.93 -25.38 2.44
C SER A 150 -2.48 -25.89 2.37
N GLY A 151 -1.74 -25.87 3.48
CA GLY A 151 -0.30 -26.16 3.50
C GLY A 151 0.55 -25.11 2.78
N SER A 152 -0.04 -24.06 2.22
CA SER A 152 0.65 -22.98 1.51
C SER A 152 1.56 -22.18 2.45
N PRO A 153 2.57 -21.47 1.92
CA PRO A 153 3.34 -20.51 2.71
C PRO A 153 2.43 -19.50 3.42
N ALA A 154 2.87 -19.05 4.59
CA ALA A 154 2.20 -17.95 5.29
C ALA A 154 2.36 -16.63 4.51
N PRO A 155 1.48 -15.64 4.75
CA PRO A 155 1.64 -14.31 4.16
C PRO A 155 3.01 -13.70 4.48
N SER A 156 3.56 -12.96 3.54
CA SER A 156 4.85 -12.26 3.66
C SER A 156 4.68 -10.76 3.42
N LEU A 157 5.72 -10.01 3.79
CA LEU A 157 5.77 -8.56 3.59
C LEU A 157 6.97 -8.21 2.71
N LEU A 158 6.72 -7.40 1.69
CA LEU A 158 7.75 -6.75 0.90
C LEU A 158 7.72 -5.26 1.19
N LEU A 159 8.87 -4.67 1.51
CA LEU A 159 9.03 -3.24 1.76
C LEU A 159 10.06 -2.67 0.79
N LEU A 160 9.67 -1.64 0.03
CA LEU A 160 10.53 -0.89 -0.86
C LEU A 160 10.66 0.52 -0.29
N GLN A 161 11.88 0.97 -0.03
CA GLN A 161 12.16 2.34 0.39
C GLN A 161 12.85 3.08 -0.75
N ARG A 162 12.29 4.23 -1.14
CA ARG A 162 12.90 5.11 -2.13
C ARG A 162 14.04 5.89 -1.48
N MET A 163 15.23 5.81 -2.05
CA MET A 163 16.39 6.54 -1.56
C MET A 163 16.25 8.04 -1.86
N HIS A 164 17.01 8.87 -1.14
CA HIS A 164 17.04 10.34 -1.30
C HIS A 164 17.71 10.78 -2.60
#